data_AF-A0A1S2JWY7-F1
#
_entry.id   AF-A0A1S2JWY7-F1
#
_cell.length_a   1.000
_cell.length_b   1.000
_cell.length_c   1.000
_cell.angle_alpha   90.00
_cell.angle_beta   90.00
_cell.angle_gamma   90.00
#
_symmetry.space_group_name_H-M   'P 1'
#
loop_
_entity.id
_entity.type
_entity.pdbx_description
1 polymer ?
#
loop_
_entity_poly.entity_id
_entity_poly.type
_entity_poly.pdbx_seq_one_letter_code
_entity_poly.pdbx_strand_id
1 'polypeptide(L)'
;MVQGALYGAALPVVPVLPAALLDDLSADARDHVLELLYQIVAGEDEAARGSGDLGDRCRAAAREGLWLVYRELGTRRRDLAEAILDRVEEDRARLAHHRGALRGK
;
A
#
# COMPACT_ATOMS: atom_id res chain seq x y z
N MET A 1 18.37 -1.93 4.50
CA MET A 1 17.89 -1.29 5.75
C MET A 1 16.52 -0.70 5.43
N VAL A 2 15.44 -1.28 5.94
CA VAL A 2 14.13 -0.62 5.92
C VAL A 2 14.16 0.39 7.07
N GLN A 3 14.08 1.69 6.77
CA GLN A 3 13.77 2.69 7.80
C GLN A 3 12.31 2.48 8.20
N GLY A 4 12.08 1.55 9.13
CA GLY A 4 10.76 0.97 9.40
C GLY A 4 9.99 1.62 10.55
N ALA A 5 10.49 2.72 11.12
CA ALA A 5 9.79 3.41 12.19
C ALA A 5 8.60 4.19 11.63
N LEU A 6 7.40 3.74 11.97
CA LEU A 6 6.17 4.43 11.62
C LEU A 6 5.90 5.57 12.60
N TYR A 7 5.72 6.78 12.06
CA TYR A 7 5.43 7.98 12.84
C TYR A 7 3.99 8.44 12.62
N GLY A 8 3.41 9.16 13.59
CA GLY A 8 2.02 9.61 13.53
C GLY A 8 1.63 10.41 12.27
N ALA A 9 2.60 11.03 11.59
CA ALA A 9 2.39 11.70 10.31
C ALA A 9 2.00 10.75 9.17
N ALA A 10 2.23 9.44 9.30
CA ALA A 10 1.88 8.45 8.28
C ALA A 10 0.36 8.34 8.11
N LEU A 11 -0.40 8.31 9.20
CA LEU A 11 -1.85 8.10 9.14
C LEU A 11 -2.60 9.09 8.24
N PRO A 12 -2.41 10.42 8.35
CA PRO A 12 -3.08 11.36 7.43
C PRO A 12 -2.56 11.29 5.99
N VAL A 13 -1.35 10.76 5.76
CA VAL A 13 -0.76 10.62 4.42
C VAL A 13 -1.33 9.41 3.69
N VAL A 14 -1.64 8.32 4.40
CA VAL A 14 -2.06 7.05 3.77
C VAL A 14 -3.20 7.20 2.77
N PRO A 15 -4.33 7.88 3.06
CA PRO A 15 -5.43 7.98 2.07
C PRO A 15 -5.05 8.78 0.83
N VAL A 16 -4.11 9.72 0.95
CA VAL A 16 -3.65 10.58 -0.14
C VAL A 16 -2.83 9.81 -1.16
N LEU A 17 -2.06 8.80 -0.73
CA LEU A 17 -1.17 8.06 -1.63
C LEU A 17 -1.95 7.26 -2.70
N PRO A 18 -2.94 6.41 -2.37
CA PRO A 18 -3.79 5.81 -3.39
C PRO A 18 -4.51 6.86 -4.23
N ALA A 19 -5.03 7.93 -3.62
CA ALA A 19 -5.75 8.99 -4.35
C ALA A 19 -4.88 9.64 -5.43
N ALA A 20 -3.59 9.88 -5.15
CA ALA A 20 -2.65 10.44 -6.13
C ALA A 20 -2.46 9.55 -7.37
N LEU A 21 -2.73 8.24 -7.29
CA LEU A 21 -2.65 7.33 -8.44
C LEU A 21 -3.72 7.61 -9.51
N LEU A 22 -4.75 8.39 -9.19
CA LEU A 22 -5.77 8.87 -10.12
C LEU A 22 -5.25 9.98 -11.05
N ASP A 23 -4.24 10.72 -10.63
CA ASP A 23 -3.69 11.82 -11.39
C ASP A 23 -2.73 11.33 -12.49
N ASP A 24 -2.43 12.22 -13.42
CA ASP A 24 -1.43 12.02 -14.46
C ASP A 24 -0.01 12.19 -13.89
N LEU A 25 0.41 11.20 -13.10
CA LEU A 25 1.75 11.12 -12.54
C LEU A 25 2.76 10.63 -13.58
N SER A 26 3.95 11.21 -13.57
CA SER A 26 5.10 10.59 -14.25
C SER A 26 5.33 9.18 -13.69
N ALA A 27 5.95 8.31 -14.49
CA ALA A 27 6.25 6.94 -14.07
C ALA A 27 7.06 6.90 -12.76
N ASP A 28 8.02 7.81 -12.60
CA ASP A 28 8.86 7.88 -11.41
C ASP A 28 8.07 8.38 -10.18
N ALA A 29 7.15 9.34 -10.36
CA ALA A 29 6.30 9.81 -9.27
C ALA A 29 5.33 8.71 -8.81
N ARG A 30 4.73 7.97 -9.74
CA ARG A 30 3.87 6.82 -9.44
C ARG A 30 4.62 5.74 -8.67
N ASP A 31 5.85 5.45 -9.08
CA ASP A 31 6.74 4.51 -8.41
C ASP A 31 7.02 4.93 -6.95
N HIS A 32 7.34 6.20 -6.71
CA HIS A 32 7.57 6.73 -5.36
C HIS A 32 6.31 6.69 -4.49
N VAL A 33 5.14 6.97 -5.06
CA VAL A 33 3.86 6.86 -4.34
C VAL A 33 3.63 5.44 -3.85
N LEU A 34 3.86 4.44 -4.71
CA LEU A 34 3.73 3.03 -4.33
C LEU A 34 4.78 2.61 -3.30
N GLU A 35 6.04 3.08 -3.44
CA GLU A 35 7.09 2.77 -2.48
C GLU A 35 6.80 3.33 -1.10
N LEU A 36 6.35 4.58 -1.04
CA LEU A 36 5.97 5.22 0.22
C LEU A 36 4.76 4.52 0.85
N LEU A 37 3.75 4.15 0.05
CA LEU A 37 2.61 3.38 0.54
C LEU A 37 3.07 2.04 1.11
N TYR A 38 3.95 1.33 0.41
CA TYR A 38 4.53 0.07 0.91
C TYR A 38 5.30 0.26 2.21
N GLN A 39 6.17 1.26 2.30
CA GLN A 39 6.93 1.56 3.52
C GLN A 39 6.01 1.81 4.73
N ILE A 40 4.88 2.49 4.53
CA ILE A 40 3.91 2.75 5.60
C ILE A 40 3.18 1.47 6.01
N VAL A 41 2.63 0.69 5.07
CA VAL A 41 1.82 -0.50 5.42
C VAL A 41 2.67 -1.68 5.89
N ALA A 42 3.96 -1.70 5.53
CA ALA A 42 4.95 -2.65 6.00
C ALA A 42 5.74 -2.16 7.24
N GLY A 43 5.56 -0.89 7.61
CA GLY A 43 6.24 -0.28 8.76
C GLY A 43 5.80 -0.91 10.08
N GLU A 44 6.72 -0.89 11.03
CA GLU A 44 6.48 -1.30 12.41
C GLU A 44 6.29 -0.05 13.28
N ASP A 45 5.42 -0.14 14.27
CA ASP A 45 5.18 0.97 15.18
C ASP A 45 6.46 1.31 15.95
N GLU A 46 6.72 2.60 16.12
CA GLU A 46 7.80 3.04 16.99
C GLU A 46 7.44 2.67 18.44
N ALA A 47 7.94 1.51 18.91
CA ALA A 47 7.66 0.96 20.24
C ALA A 47 7.89 1.94 21.40
N ALA A 48 8.75 2.96 21.18
CA ALA A 48 9.08 3.98 22.16
C ALA A 48 7.94 4.99 22.46
N ARG A 49 6.90 5.09 21.61
CA ARG A 49 5.82 6.10 21.76
C ARG A 49 4.46 5.57 22.17
N GLY A 50 4.32 4.26 22.40
CA GLY A 50 3.10 3.67 22.97
C GLY A 50 1.87 3.63 22.04
N SER A 51 2.01 4.00 20.75
CA SER A 51 0.96 3.79 19.75
C SER A 51 1.14 2.43 19.08
N GLY A 52 0.78 1.35 19.79
CA GLY A 52 0.91 -0.03 19.28
C GLY A 52 -0.15 -0.44 18.25
N ASP A 53 -0.91 0.52 17.71
CA ASP A 53 -1.97 0.29 16.72
C ASP A 53 -1.79 1.14 15.43
N LEU A 54 -0.70 1.91 15.31
CA LEU A 54 -0.57 2.88 14.23
C LEU A 54 -0.46 2.19 12.86
N GLY A 55 0.27 1.07 12.79
CA GLY A 55 0.37 0.22 11.61
C GLY A 55 -0.97 -0.37 11.21
N ASP A 56 -1.77 -0.83 12.18
CA ASP A 56 -3.13 -1.34 11.92
C ASP A 56 -4.06 -0.25 11.40
N ARG A 57 -4.00 0.95 11.99
CA ARG A 57 -4.77 2.11 11.54
C ARG A 57 -4.36 2.56 10.15
N CYS A 58 -3.07 2.54 9.83
CA CYS A 58 -2.57 2.83 8.49
C CYS A 58 -3.05 1.77 7.48
N ARG A 59 -3.00 0.48 7.81
CA ARG A 59 -3.55 -0.58 6.95
C ARG A 59 -5.05 -0.40 6.75
N ALA A 60 -5.80 -0.07 7.79
CA ALA A 60 -7.24 0.20 7.69
C ALA A 60 -7.53 1.40 6.76
N ALA A 61 -6.80 2.51 6.93
CA ALA A 61 -6.94 3.69 6.06
C ALA A 61 -6.58 3.38 4.59
N ALA A 62 -5.55 2.57 4.36
CA ALA A 62 -5.14 2.18 3.00
C ALA A 62 -6.24 1.38 2.26
N ARG A 63 -7.16 0.72 2.98
CA ARG A 63 -8.24 -0.05 2.36
C ARG A 63 -9.28 0.81 1.64
N GLU A 64 -9.44 2.07 2.04
CA GLU A 64 -10.37 3.00 1.37
C GLU A 64 -10.01 3.21 -0.10
N GLY A 65 -8.72 3.14 -0.43
CA GLY A 65 -8.18 3.28 -1.79
C GLY A 65 -7.74 1.97 -2.44
N LEU A 66 -8.08 0.80 -1.88
CA LEU A 66 -7.47 -0.49 -2.24
C LEU A 66 -7.60 -0.86 -3.73
N TRP A 67 -8.71 -0.47 -4.37
CA TRP A 67 -8.96 -0.72 -5.78
C TRP A 67 -7.95 -0.02 -6.70
N LEU A 68 -7.33 1.09 -6.26
CA LEU A 68 -6.28 1.78 -6.99
C LEU A 68 -4.99 0.97 -6.97
N VAL A 69 -4.70 0.27 -5.87
CA VAL A 69 -3.57 -0.66 -5.78
C VAL A 69 -3.79 -1.88 -6.67
N TYR A 70 -5.02 -2.41 -6.75
CA TYR A 70 -5.35 -3.49 -7.67
C TYR A 70 -5.12 -3.13 -9.15
N ARG A 71 -5.36 -1.88 -9.56
CA ARG A 71 -5.08 -1.42 -10.93
C ARG A 71 -3.59 -1.51 -11.28
N GLU A 72 -2.72 -1.29 -10.30
CA GLU A 72 -1.26 -1.34 -10.46
C GLU A 72 -0.73 -2.76 -10.68
N LEU A 73 -1.54 -3.81 -10.46
CA LEU A 73 -1.17 -5.17 -10.83
C LEU A 73 -0.97 -5.38 -12.33
N GLY A 74 -1.56 -4.51 -13.16
CA GLY A 74 -1.40 -4.52 -14.62
C GLY A 74 -0.23 -3.68 -15.13
N THR A 75 0.57 -3.09 -14.25
CA THR A 75 1.67 -2.17 -14.61
C THR A 75 3.04 -2.78 -14.33
N ARG A 76 4.11 -2.05 -14.65
CA ARG A 76 5.51 -2.47 -14.36
C ARG A 76 5.79 -2.65 -12.86
N ARG A 77 4.93 -2.13 -11.99
CA ARG A 77 5.09 -2.16 -10.52
C ARG A 77 4.24 -3.25 -9.87
N ARG A 78 3.82 -4.25 -10.63
CA ARG A 78 3.04 -5.39 -10.16
C ARG A 78 3.57 -5.98 -8.85
N ASP A 79 4.87 -6.28 -8.76
CA ASP A 79 5.44 -6.92 -7.57
C ASP A 79 5.24 -6.08 -6.30
N LEU A 80 5.35 -4.76 -6.42
CA LEU A 80 5.15 -3.85 -5.31
C LEU A 80 3.65 -3.72 -4.95
N ALA A 81 2.79 -3.66 -5.96
CA ALA A 81 1.34 -3.68 -5.75
C ALA A 81 0.90 -4.99 -5.03
N GLU A 82 1.44 -6.13 -5.43
CA GLU A 82 1.21 -7.42 -4.74
C GLU A 82 1.68 -7.37 -3.28
N ALA A 83 2.86 -6.82 -3.01
CA ALA A 83 3.40 -6.70 -1.65
C ALA A 83 2.54 -5.77 -0.75
N ILE A 84 1.99 -4.69 -1.30
CA ILE A 84 1.04 -3.82 -0.59
C ILE A 84 -0.26 -4.58 -0.30
N LEU A 85 -0.83 -5.25 -1.31
CA LEU A 85 -2.07 -6.01 -1.17
C LEU A 85 -1.95 -7.14 -0.15
N ASP A 86 -0.82 -7.84 -0.07
CA ASP A 86 -0.62 -8.90 0.93
C ASP A 86 -0.79 -8.38 2.37
N ARG A 87 -0.44 -7.11 2.61
CA ARG A 87 -0.53 -6.47 3.93
C ARG A 87 -1.87 -5.81 4.20
N VAL A 88 -2.54 -5.29 3.17
CA VAL A 88 -3.73 -4.46 3.34
C VAL A 88 -5.03 -5.24 3.07
N GLU A 89 -5.04 -6.14 2.09
CA GLU A 89 -6.22 -6.90 1.71
C GLU A 89 -6.58 -7.96 2.78
N GLU A 90 -7.84 -7.91 3.23
CA GLU A 90 -8.39 -8.89 4.16
C GLU A 90 -9.15 -10.01 3.42
N ASP A 91 -9.74 -9.70 2.26
CA ASP A 91 -10.40 -10.68 1.40
C ASP A 91 -9.36 -11.44 0.55
N ARG A 92 -8.89 -12.56 1.12
CA ARG A 92 -7.91 -13.42 0.46
C ARG A 92 -8.45 -14.08 -0.81
N ALA A 93 -9.76 -14.27 -0.92
CA ALA A 93 -10.37 -14.84 -2.13
C ALA A 93 -10.30 -13.84 -3.29
N ARG A 94 -10.61 -12.56 -3.03
CA ARG A 94 -10.46 -11.47 -4.00
C ARG A 94 -9.02 -11.33 -4.48
N LEU A 95 -8.04 -11.37 -3.56
CA LEU A 95 -6.63 -11.31 -3.92
C LEU A 95 -6.21 -12.47 -4.83
N ALA A 96 -6.61 -13.69 -4.47
CA ALA A 96 -6.32 -14.89 -5.27
C ALA A 96 -6.95 -14.83 -6.66
N HIS A 97 -8.19 -14.33 -6.76
CA HIS A 97 -8.89 -14.15 -8.04
C HIS A 97 -8.12 -13.21 -8.97
N HIS A 98 -7.73 -12.02 -8.50
CA HIS A 98 -6.98 -11.05 -9.31
C HIS A 98 -5.60 -11.56 -9.70
N ARG A 99 -4.89 -12.27 -8.81
CA ARG A 99 -3.60 -12.92 -9.13
C ARG A 99 -3.74 -13.99 -10.20
N GLY A 100 -4.81 -14.78 -10.15
CA GLY A 100 -5.13 -15.81 -11.14
C GLY A 100 -5.43 -15.22 -12.51
N ALA A 101 -6.22 -14.14 -12.57
CA ALA A 101 -6.58 -13.46 -13.81
C ALA A 101 -5.38 -12.89 -14.58
N LEU A 102 -4.31 -12.53 -13.87
CA LEU A 102 -3.08 -11.98 -14.46
C LEU A 102 -2.09 -13.03 -14.96
N ARG A 103 -2.26 -14.30 -14.59
CA ARG A 103 -1.43 -15.42 -15.07
C ARG A 103 -1.91 -16.00 -16.39
N GLY A 104 -3.13 -15.65 -16.83
CA GLY A 104 -3.75 -16.12 -18.06
C GLY A 104 -3.62 -15.17 -19.26
N LYS A 105 -2.85 -14.09 -19.14
CA LYS A 105 -2.47 -13.18 -20.22
C LYS A 105 -0.98 -13.30 -20.48
#